data_AF-A0A7V4CNW1-F1
#
_entry.id   AF-A0A7V4CNW1-F1
#
_cell.length_a   1.000
_cell.length_b   1.000
_cell.length_c   1.000
_cell.angle_alpha   90.00
_cell.angle_beta   90.00
_cell.angle_gamma   90.00
#
_symmetry.space_group_name_H-M   'P 1'
#
loop_
_entity.id
_entity.type
_entity.pdbx_description
1 polymer ?
#
loop_
_entity_poly.entity_id
_entity_poly.type
_entity_poly.pdbx_seq_one_letter_code
_entity_poly.pdbx_strand_id
1 'polypeptide(L)'
;IGVLPDGTPIPSIFEIAKITGYTIGLTVTCRVTHATRASVYRHVTNRDDEVTLAKQLAESGTVDVIFGGGWDMFVPTAQGGRRTDGLNLIELMKSKGYEYITTVEQLSTVQSSKVLGLFAKGHLDSVSNRSSAQPTLDVMTKKAIELLSKDGKPFMLMVEGSQIDWESHSNDFYGVWKEVVEFDNAVKVALEFAAKDGNTLVIVTGDHETGGLSLSKGGYTINVEQARKAKGTTQMFLSQFNIADKEKFIAGLKDWYGISITDSEYENLRKIPSNNLRRELARFVSEKVGFGWTTFDHTAAPVPVYAFGPGAHYFTGFMDNTDIPKIIMQLTKLSTISFPEIKSTGSGY
;
A
#
# COMPACT_ATOMS: atom_id res chain seq x y z
N ILE A 1 10.54 -11.38 -6.57
CA ILE A 1 10.38 -9.93 -6.86
C ILE A 1 11.31 -9.58 -8.00
N GLY A 2 10.78 -9.04 -9.10
CA GLY A 2 11.58 -8.64 -10.26
C GLY A 2 12.36 -9.78 -10.94
N VAL A 3 11.90 -11.03 -10.82
CA VAL A 3 12.56 -12.20 -11.43
C VAL A 3 11.53 -13.07 -12.13
N LEU A 4 11.95 -13.79 -13.18
CA LEU A 4 11.18 -14.88 -13.77
C LEU A 4 11.11 -16.09 -12.82
N PRO A 5 10.24 -17.09 -13.08
CA PRO A 5 10.15 -18.31 -12.26
C PRO A 5 11.47 -19.08 -12.13
N ASP A 6 12.39 -18.96 -13.10
CA ASP A 6 13.72 -19.56 -13.08
C ASP A 6 14.77 -18.73 -12.30
N GLY A 7 14.35 -17.59 -11.72
CA GLY A 7 15.22 -16.68 -10.96
C GLY A 7 15.91 -15.61 -11.81
N THR A 8 15.71 -15.59 -13.14
CA THR A 8 16.31 -14.58 -14.02
C THR A 8 15.80 -13.17 -13.68
N PRO A 9 16.67 -12.22 -13.32
CA PRO A 9 16.27 -10.84 -13.06
C PRO A 9 15.74 -10.13 -14.31
N ILE A 10 14.59 -9.48 -14.18
CA ILE A 10 13.99 -8.66 -15.24
C ILE A 10 13.97 -7.21 -14.79
N PRO A 11 14.62 -6.29 -15.54
CA PRO A 11 14.59 -4.87 -15.21
C PRO A 11 13.17 -4.33 -15.09
N SER A 12 12.92 -3.56 -14.04
CA SER A 12 11.63 -2.87 -13.90
C SER A 12 11.53 -1.71 -14.90
N ILE A 13 10.30 -1.27 -15.18
CA ILE A 13 10.08 -0.05 -15.98
C ILE A 13 10.72 1.19 -15.34
N PHE A 14 10.82 1.23 -14.00
CA PHE A 14 11.44 2.34 -13.28
C PHE A 14 12.96 2.32 -13.39
N GLU A 15 13.58 1.14 -13.41
CA GLU A 15 15.02 1.00 -13.68
C GLU A 15 15.33 1.45 -15.13
N ILE A 16 14.49 1.06 -16.09
CA ILE A 16 14.60 1.49 -17.49
C ILE A 16 14.40 3.02 -17.61
N ALA A 17 13.41 3.58 -16.94
CA ALA A 17 13.15 5.01 -16.92
C ALA A 17 14.33 5.78 -16.27
N LYS A 18 14.90 5.24 -15.20
CA LYS A 18 16.03 5.88 -14.52
C LYS A 18 17.24 6.05 -15.44
N ILE A 19 17.62 5.00 -16.17
CA ILE A 19 18.77 5.05 -17.08
C ILE A 19 18.53 5.92 -18.32
N THR A 20 17.28 6.23 -18.63
CA THR A 20 16.88 7.13 -19.74
C THR A 20 16.65 8.57 -19.29
N GLY A 21 16.97 8.90 -18.02
CA GLY A 21 16.98 10.27 -17.52
C GLY A 21 15.75 10.67 -16.70
N TYR A 22 14.83 9.75 -16.42
CA TYR A 22 13.71 10.02 -15.52
C TYR A 22 14.19 10.13 -14.07
N THR A 23 13.55 11.02 -13.31
CA THR A 23 13.60 10.97 -11.84
C THR A 23 12.55 9.99 -11.32
N ILE A 24 12.86 9.25 -10.26
CA ILE A 24 12.00 8.17 -9.77
C ILE A 24 11.57 8.45 -8.35
N GLY A 25 10.27 8.31 -8.10
CA GLY A 25 9.67 8.44 -6.78
C GLY A 25 9.02 7.16 -6.29
N LEU A 26 9.05 6.95 -4.98
CA LEU A 26 8.33 5.90 -4.28
C LEU A 26 7.68 6.46 -3.01
N THR A 27 6.36 6.30 -2.88
CA THR A 27 5.59 6.81 -1.74
C THR A 27 4.59 5.76 -1.27
N VAL A 28 4.68 5.34 -0.02
CA VAL A 28 3.97 4.15 0.50
C VAL A 28 3.59 4.32 1.97
N THR A 29 2.52 3.65 2.42
CA THR A 29 2.12 3.65 3.84
C THR A 29 2.63 2.46 4.65
N CYS A 30 3.34 1.49 4.05
CA CYS A 30 4.00 0.43 4.81
C CYS A 30 5.50 0.72 5.04
N ARG A 31 6.41 -0.30 5.08
CA ARG A 31 7.88 -0.08 5.20
C ARG A 31 8.42 0.69 3.95
N VAL A 32 9.65 0.56 3.46
CA VAL A 32 9.93 0.80 2.01
C VAL A 32 10.47 -0.43 1.30
N THR A 33 10.58 -1.54 2.03
CA THR A 33 11.21 -2.80 1.64
C THR A 33 10.24 -3.96 1.37
N HIS A 34 9.03 -3.95 1.92
CA HIS A 34 7.89 -4.81 1.55
C HIS A 34 7.68 -5.00 0.03
N ALA A 35 7.03 -6.11 -0.33
CA ALA A 35 7.12 -6.77 -1.63
C ALA A 35 6.74 -5.93 -2.86
N THR A 36 5.58 -5.25 -2.84
CA THR A 36 5.02 -4.56 -4.02
C THR A 36 6.00 -3.54 -4.58
N ARG A 37 6.56 -2.67 -3.74
CA ARG A 37 7.50 -1.63 -4.18
C ARG A 37 8.92 -2.11 -4.42
N ALA A 38 9.32 -3.25 -3.87
CA ALA A 38 10.65 -3.78 -4.15
C ALA A 38 10.81 -4.13 -5.64
N SER A 39 9.69 -4.39 -6.33
CA SER A 39 9.65 -4.53 -7.79
C SER A 39 9.99 -3.25 -8.55
N VAL A 40 9.88 -2.07 -7.93
CA VAL A 40 10.26 -0.78 -8.54
C VAL A 40 11.77 -0.73 -8.73
N TYR A 41 12.54 -1.18 -7.75
CA TYR A 41 13.97 -0.92 -7.74
C TYR A 41 14.82 -2.18 -7.90
N ARG A 42 14.34 -3.40 -7.58
CA ARG A 42 15.23 -4.55 -7.35
C ARG A 42 14.64 -5.97 -7.49
N HIS A 43 15.54 -6.95 -7.31
CA HIS A 43 15.31 -8.36 -7.56
C HIS A 43 15.73 -9.24 -6.37
N VAL A 44 14.81 -10.08 -5.89
CA VAL A 44 15.04 -11.14 -4.90
C VAL A 44 14.11 -12.33 -5.20
N THR A 45 14.54 -13.55 -4.90
CA THR A 45 13.71 -14.75 -5.04
C THR A 45 12.72 -14.92 -3.89
N ASN A 46 13.02 -14.37 -2.71
CA ASN A 46 12.15 -14.38 -1.54
C ASN A 46 11.75 -12.95 -1.12
N ARG A 47 10.44 -12.69 -1.01
CA ARG A 47 9.89 -11.37 -0.63
C ARG A 47 10.20 -10.98 0.82
N ASP A 48 10.49 -11.95 1.67
CA ASP A 48 10.73 -11.71 3.11
C ASP A 48 12.16 -11.24 3.40
N ASP A 49 13.04 -11.24 2.39
CA ASP A 49 14.42 -10.75 2.53
C ASP A 49 14.49 -9.20 2.45
N GLU A 50 13.76 -8.55 3.35
CA GLU A 50 13.67 -7.09 3.42
C GLU A 50 15.01 -6.41 3.76
N VAL A 51 15.91 -7.11 4.47
CA VAL A 51 17.27 -6.62 4.79
C VAL A 51 18.12 -6.51 3.51
N THR A 52 18.04 -7.52 2.63
CA THR A 52 18.68 -7.44 1.31
C THR A 52 18.04 -6.36 0.45
N LEU A 53 16.71 -6.26 0.44
CA LEU A 53 16.00 -5.22 -0.32
C LEU A 53 16.38 -3.80 0.15
N ALA A 54 16.53 -3.57 1.45
CA ALA A 54 17.02 -2.29 1.98
C ALA A 54 18.41 -1.95 1.44
N LYS A 55 19.33 -2.93 1.46
CA LYS A 55 20.69 -2.77 0.96
C LYS A 55 20.68 -2.44 -0.52
N GLN A 56 19.92 -3.21 -1.30
CA GLN A 56 19.84 -3.00 -2.73
C GLN A 56 19.19 -1.65 -3.08
N LEU A 57 18.20 -1.16 -2.32
CA LEU A 57 17.64 0.20 -2.47
C LEU A 57 18.72 1.26 -2.27
N ALA A 58 19.45 1.20 -1.14
CA ALA A 58 20.51 2.14 -0.80
C ALA A 58 21.69 2.09 -1.79
N GLU A 59 21.99 0.92 -2.34
CA GLU A 59 23.07 0.73 -3.31
C GLU A 59 22.70 1.22 -4.71
N SER A 60 21.43 1.08 -5.10
CA SER A 60 20.96 1.30 -6.48
C SER A 60 21.11 2.71 -7.01
N GLY A 61 20.71 3.71 -6.22
CA GLY A 61 20.41 5.04 -6.75
C GLY A 61 19.25 5.06 -7.76
N THR A 62 18.42 4.01 -7.83
CA THR A 62 17.28 3.94 -8.76
C THR A 62 16.21 4.98 -8.39
N VAL A 63 15.87 5.07 -7.11
CA VAL A 63 14.79 5.94 -6.60
C VAL A 63 15.37 7.20 -5.97
N ASP A 64 14.98 8.38 -6.47
CA ASP A 64 15.46 9.67 -5.98
C ASP A 64 14.69 10.16 -4.75
N VAL A 65 13.36 10.02 -4.76
CA VAL A 65 12.48 10.48 -3.67
C VAL A 65 11.76 9.27 -3.07
N ILE A 66 12.04 8.96 -1.81
CA ILE A 66 11.53 7.78 -1.11
C ILE A 66 10.80 8.22 0.15
N PHE A 67 9.51 7.91 0.26
CA PHE A 67 8.69 8.21 1.43
C PHE A 67 7.94 6.97 1.92
N GLY A 68 8.10 6.63 3.20
CA GLY A 68 7.39 5.53 3.84
C GLY A 68 7.91 5.26 5.25
N GLY A 69 7.74 4.03 5.74
CA GLY A 69 8.30 3.59 7.02
C GLY A 69 9.52 2.70 6.86
N GLY A 70 10.03 2.18 7.98
CA GLY A 70 10.91 1.02 7.98
C GLY A 70 12.38 1.36 8.21
N TRP A 71 12.68 2.41 8.98
CA TRP A 71 14.06 2.75 9.29
C TRP A 71 14.81 1.61 10.00
N ASP A 72 14.09 0.70 10.68
CA ASP A 72 14.69 -0.47 11.32
C ASP A 72 15.37 -1.41 10.32
N MET A 73 14.98 -1.42 9.04
CA MET A 73 15.64 -2.21 7.99
C MET A 73 16.97 -1.62 7.50
N PHE A 74 17.24 -0.33 7.83
CA PHE A 74 18.38 0.42 7.32
C PHE A 74 19.53 0.54 8.32
N VAL A 75 19.34 0.21 9.59
CA VAL A 75 20.37 0.40 10.63
C VAL A 75 20.73 -0.90 11.36
N PRO A 76 21.94 -1.01 11.94
CA PRO A 76 22.37 -2.18 12.69
C PRO A 76 21.49 -2.46 13.92
N THR A 77 21.48 -3.71 14.36
CA THR A 77 20.82 -4.12 15.63
C THR A 77 21.31 -3.30 16.83
N ALA A 78 22.60 -2.95 16.86
CA ALA A 78 23.20 -2.08 17.88
C ALA A 78 22.60 -0.66 17.93
N GLN A 79 21.91 -0.23 16.88
CA GLN A 79 21.23 1.06 16.76
C GLN A 79 19.69 0.91 16.76
N GLY A 80 19.18 -0.24 17.19
CA GLY A 80 17.74 -0.52 17.30
C GLY A 80 17.07 -1.00 16.01
N GLY A 81 17.86 -1.27 14.96
CA GLY A 81 17.37 -1.84 13.70
C GLY A 81 17.40 -3.37 13.67
N ARG A 82 17.32 -3.93 12.46
CA ARG A 82 17.27 -5.38 12.18
C ARG A 82 18.50 -5.90 11.45
N ARG A 83 19.43 -5.03 11.03
CA ARG A 83 20.58 -5.44 10.25
C ARG A 83 21.65 -6.09 11.12
N THR A 84 22.03 -7.33 10.78
CA THR A 84 23.08 -8.09 11.46
C THR A 84 24.45 -7.98 10.78
N ASP A 85 24.51 -7.33 9.61
CA ASP A 85 25.74 -7.13 8.83
C ASP A 85 26.55 -5.88 9.22
N GLY A 86 26.11 -5.16 10.26
CA GLY A 86 26.79 -3.97 10.77
C GLY A 86 26.67 -2.73 9.87
N LEU A 87 25.98 -2.80 8.74
CA LEU A 87 25.83 -1.67 7.82
C LEU A 87 24.81 -0.67 8.34
N ASN A 88 25.15 0.63 8.28
CA ASN A 88 24.18 1.71 8.39
C ASN A 88 23.91 2.27 6.98
N LEU A 89 22.78 1.87 6.40
CA LEU A 89 22.37 2.26 5.06
C LEU A 89 21.86 3.70 4.99
N ILE A 90 21.40 4.28 6.10
CA ILE A 90 21.03 5.71 6.15
C ILE A 90 22.28 6.55 5.90
N GLU A 91 23.40 6.22 6.57
CA GLU A 91 24.66 6.92 6.37
C GLU A 91 25.23 6.69 4.96
N LEU A 92 25.06 5.49 4.40
CA LEU A 92 25.38 5.23 2.98
C LEU A 92 24.55 6.10 2.03
N MET A 93 23.25 6.28 2.29
CA MET A 93 22.41 7.11 1.43
C MET A 93 22.73 8.60 1.58
N LYS A 94 23.04 9.07 2.79
CA LYS A 94 23.55 10.44 3.01
C LYS A 94 24.84 10.70 2.24
N SER A 95 25.80 9.75 2.23
CA SER A 95 27.04 9.91 1.45
C SER A 95 26.81 9.92 -0.06
N LYS A 96 25.66 9.41 -0.53
CA LYS A 96 25.18 9.51 -1.92
C LYS A 96 24.31 10.74 -2.21
N GLY A 97 24.23 11.67 -1.26
CA GLY A 97 23.52 12.94 -1.40
C GLY A 97 22.03 12.90 -1.07
N TYR A 98 21.53 11.86 -0.40
CA TYR A 98 20.15 11.86 0.10
C TYR A 98 20.04 12.70 1.37
N GLU A 99 19.04 13.57 1.40
CA GLU A 99 18.58 14.19 2.64
C GLU A 99 17.71 13.19 3.40
N TYR A 100 18.05 12.89 4.66
CA TYR A 100 17.29 11.98 5.50
C TYR A 100 16.32 12.74 6.39
N ILE A 101 15.02 12.43 6.29
CA ILE A 101 13.96 13.07 7.06
C ILE A 101 13.10 12.03 7.78
N THR A 102 12.53 12.40 8.91
CA THR A 102 11.74 11.51 9.77
C THR A 102 10.45 12.13 10.30
N THR A 103 10.19 13.41 10.04
CA THR A 103 9.00 14.11 10.57
C THR A 103 8.17 14.80 9.49
N VAL A 104 6.91 15.09 9.81
CA VAL A 104 5.99 15.84 8.95
C VAL A 104 6.49 17.26 8.66
N GLU A 105 7.12 17.91 9.64
CA GLU A 105 7.69 19.24 9.49
C GLU A 105 8.84 19.24 8.50
N GLN A 106 9.75 18.26 8.60
CA GLN A 106 10.85 18.10 7.64
C GLN A 106 10.32 17.77 6.24
N LEU A 107 9.29 16.91 6.14
CA LEU A 107 8.62 16.63 4.87
C LEU A 107 8.05 17.89 4.23
N SER A 108 7.50 18.81 5.02
CA SER A 108 6.91 20.04 4.49
C SER A 108 7.96 21.01 3.91
N THR A 109 9.17 21.02 4.46
CA THR A 109 10.23 21.99 4.14
C THR A 109 11.33 21.45 3.24
N VAL A 110 11.47 20.13 3.08
CA VAL A 110 12.53 19.52 2.26
C VAL A 110 12.47 20.01 0.82
N GLN A 111 13.65 20.29 0.25
CA GLN A 111 13.84 20.82 -1.11
C GLN A 111 14.90 20.06 -1.93
N SER A 112 15.55 19.06 -1.34
CA SER A 112 16.56 18.23 -2.01
C SER A 112 15.94 17.40 -3.14
N SER A 113 16.70 17.19 -4.22
CA SER A 113 16.33 16.32 -5.33
C SER A 113 16.47 14.82 -5.00
N LYS A 114 17.18 14.49 -3.91
CA LYS A 114 17.29 13.13 -3.36
C LYS A 114 16.90 13.13 -1.89
N VAL A 115 15.85 12.38 -1.56
CA VAL A 115 15.28 12.36 -0.21
C VAL A 115 14.96 10.94 0.23
N LEU A 116 15.38 10.60 1.44
CA LEU A 116 14.97 9.39 2.15
C LEU A 116 14.12 9.81 3.35
N GLY A 117 12.80 9.73 3.23
CA GLY A 117 11.85 9.95 4.31
C GLY A 117 11.36 8.65 4.92
N LEU A 118 11.79 8.35 6.15
CA LEU A 118 11.36 7.18 6.91
C LEU A 118 10.67 7.62 8.20
N PHE A 119 9.33 7.58 8.21
CA PHE A 119 8.49 8.20 9.25
C PHE A 119 8.07 7.25 10.37
N ALA A 120 8.46 5.98 10.30
CA ALA A 120 8.11 4.97 11.28
C ALA A 120 9.19 3.89 11.41
N LYS A 121 9.28 3.25 12.59
CA LYS A 121 10.21 2.13 12.83
C LYS A 121 9.96 0.99 11.85
N GLY A 122 8.72 0.54 11.76
CA GLY A 122 8.27 -0.48 10.81
C GLY A 122 7.37 0.14 9.75
N HIS A 123 6.12 -0.30 9.67
CA HIS A 123 5.12 0.33 8.81
C HIS A 123 4.69 1.69 9.39
N LEU A 124 4.12 2.59 8.58
CA LEU A 124 3.28 3.63 9.18
C LEU A 124 2.07 2.93 9.82
N ASP A 125 1.48 3.60 10.79
CA ASP A 125 0.25 3.11 11.42
C ASP A 125 -0.89 3.16 10.40
N SER A 126 -1.84 2.21 10.50
CA SER A 126 -3.10 2.25 9.74
C SER A 126 -3.79 3.61 9.91
N VAL A 127 -4.50 4.11 8.91
CA VAL A 127 -5.25 5.38 8.97
C VAL A 127 -6.09 5.48 10.25
N SER A 128 -6.73 4.37 10.66
CA SER A 128 -7.58 4.32 11.85
C SER A 128 -6.83 4.55 13.18
N ASN A 129 -5.51 4.33 13.21
CA ASN A 129 -4.66 4.45 14.41
C ASN A 129 -3.54 5.50 14.24
N ARG A 130 -3.38 6.09 13.05
CA ARG A 130 -2.26 6.97 12.74
C ARG A 130 -2.38 8.29 13.47
N SER A 131 -1.36 8.63 14.26
CA SER A 131 -1.25 9.95 14.87
C SER A 131 -0.79 11.00 13.85
N SER A 132 -0.99 12.28 14.16
CA SER A 132 -0.52 13.39 13.32
C SER A 132 1.01 13.50 13.20
N ALA A 133 1.77 12.70 13.95
CA ALA A 133 3.23 12.66 13.87
C ALA A 133 3.74 11.90 12.62
N GLN A 134 2.89 11.08 11.98
CA GLN A 134 3.20 10.41 10.72
C GLN A 134 2.43 11.09 9.58
N PRO A 135 3.05 11.30 8.40
CA PRO A 135 2.36 11.93 7.28
C PRO A 135 1.28 11.01 6.70
N THR A 136 0.27 11.62 6.09
CA THR A 136 -0.71 10.92 5.27
C THR A 136 -0.19 10.68 3.86
N LEU A 137 -0.78 9.73 3.16
CA LEU A 137 -0.33 9.34 1.82
C LEU A 137 -0.44 10.50 0.81
N ASP A 138 -1.49 11.30 0.89
CA ASP A 138 -1.70 12.47 0.04
C ASP A 138 -0.64 13.57 0.28
N VAL A 139 -0.23 13.78 1.54
CA VAL A 139 0.84 14.73 1.89
C VAL A 139 2.18 14.26 1.34
N MET A 140 2.52 12.97 1.49
CA MET A 140 3.74 12.41 0.91
C MET A 140 3.70 12.48 -0.63
N THR A 141 2.57 12.15 -1.25
CA THR A 141 2.38 12.17 -2.70
C THR A 141 2.56 13.58 -3.26
N LYS A 142 1.95 14.58 -2.61
CA LYS A 142 2.08 15.99 -3.00
C LYS A 142 3.53 16.45 -2.96
N LYS A 143 4.25 16.13 -1.88
CA LYS A 143 5.66 16.48 -1.76
C LYS A 143 6.52 15.73 -2.78
N ALA A 144 6.23 14.46 -3.05
CA ALA A 144 6.97 13.69 -4.04
C ALA A 144 6.83 14.31 -5.44
N ILE A 145 5.61 14.64 -5.85
CA ILE A 145 5.34 15.32 -7.12
C ILE A 145 6.04 16.69 -7.16
N GLU A 146 5.98 17.48 -6.08
CA GLU A 146 6.67 18.78 -6.00
C GLU A 146 8.18 18.64 -6.25
N LEU A 147 8.84 17.69 -5.60
CA LEU A 147 10.29 17.48 -5.74
C LEU A 147 10.67 16.90 -7.11
N LEU A 148 9.90 15.94 -7.63
CA LEU A 148 10.19 15.25 -8.88
C LEU A 148 9.97 16.14 -10.11
N SER A 149 8.95 17.02 -10.07
CA SER A 149 8.59 17.91 -11.18
C SER A 149 9.40 19.22 -11.22
N LYS A 150 10.11 19.56 -10.13
CA LYS A 150 10.77 20.86 -9.93
C LYS A 150 11.70 21.29 -11.06
N ASP A 151 12.47 20.35 -11.62
CA ASP A 151 13.51 20.64 -12.60
C ASP A 151 13.04 20.43 -14.06
N GLY A 152 11.75 20.16 -14.28
CA GLY A 152 11.18 19.88 -15.60
C GLY A 152 11.65 18.57 -16.25
N LYS A 153 12.39 17.74 -15.51
CA LYS A 153 12.74 16.39 -15.95
C LYS A 153 11.51 15.49 -15.94
N PRO A 154 11.39 14.53 -16.87
CA PRO A 154 10.33 13.54 -16.78
C PRO A 154 10.52 12.70 -15.52
N PHE A 155 9.42 12.24 -14.92
CA PHE A 155 9.48 11.43 -13.72
C PHE A 155 8.51 10.25 -13.77
N MET A 156 8.81 9.21 -13.02
CA MET A 156 7.86 8.14 -12.69
C MET A 156 7.71 8.04 -11.18
N LEU A 157 6.47 7.99 -10.71
CA LEU A 157 6.14 7.93 -9.29
C LEU A 157 5.22 6.73 -9.03
N MET A 158 5.63 5.86 -8.11
CA MET A 158 4.77 4.81 -7.56
C MET A 158 4.22 5.25 -6.21
N VAL A 159 2.88 5.24 -6.09
CA VAL A 159 2.14 5.57 -4.87
C VAL A 159 1.33 4.35 -4.44
N GLU A 160 1.45 3.92 -3.18
CA GLU A 160 0.77 2.73 -2.66
C GLU A 160 -0.07 3.03 -1.41
N GLY A 161 -1.38 2.78 -1.50
CA GLY A 161 -2.26 2.63 -0.34
C GLY A 161 -2.11 1.25 0.29
N SER A 162 -0.97 1.01 0.96
CA SER A 162 -0.49 -0.35 1.27
C SER A 162 -1.36 -1.17 2.23
N GLN A 163 -2.25 -0.55 3.02
CA GLN A 163 -2.95 -1.23 4.12
C GLN A 163 -4.43 -1.54 3.83
N ILE A 164 -4.95 -1.17 2.65
CA ILE A 164 -6.28 -1.61 2.17
C ILE A 164 -6.34 -3.13 2.19
N ASP A 165 -5.28 -3.79 1.71
CA ASP A 165 -5.11 -5.23 1.73
C ASP A 165 -5.17 -5.83 3.15
N TRP A 166 -4.48 -5.22 4.11
CA TRP A 166 -4.40 -5.75 5.49
C TRP A 166 -5.70 -5.62 6.26
N GLU A 167 -6.41 -4.51 6.07
CA GLU A 167 -7.74 -4.33 6.64
C GLU A 167 -8.75 -5.28 5.97
N SER A 168 -8.56 -5.58 4.69
CA SER A 168 -9.36 -6.57 3.95
C SER A 168 -9.07 -8.01 4.40
N HIS A 169 -7.81 -8.40 4.61
CA HIS A 169 -7.47 -9.68 5.26
C HIS A 169 -8.09 -9.82 6.66
N SER A 170 -8.31 -8.69 7.33
CA SER A 170 -8.97 -8.64 8.63
C SER A 170 -10.50 -8.69 8.53
N ASN A 171 -11.08 -8.53 7.33
CA ASN A 171 -12.51 -8.33 7.07
C ASN A 171 -13.12 -7.16 7.87
N ASP A 172 -12.32 -6.11 8.09
CA ASP A 172 -12.71 -4.93 8.85
C ASP A 172 -13.16 -3.81 7.89
N PHE A 173 -14.48 -3.71 7.67
CA PHE A 173 -15.03 -2.73 6.73
C PHE A 173 -14.68 -1.28 7.10
N TYR A 174 -14.51 -0.96 8.39
CA TYR A 174 -14.16 0.39 8.83
C TYR A 174 -12.72 0.70 8.44
N GLY A 175 -11.79 -0.22 8.73
CA GLY A 175 -10.40 -0.11 8.32
C GLY A 175 -10.27 0.08 6.80
N VAL A 176 -10.91 -0.80 6.02
CA VAL A 176 -10.91 -0.72 4.54
C VAL A 176 -11.45 0.62 4.06
N TRP A 177 -12.57 1.08 4.61
CA TRP A 177 -13.13 2.39 4.25
C TRP A 177 -12.13 3.53 4.49
N LYS A 178 -11.47 3.56 5.65
CA LYS A 178 -10.50 4.63 5.98
C LYS A 178 -9.26 4.58 5.11
N GLU A 179 -8.72 3.40 4.83
CA GLU A 179 -7.57 3.22 3.95
C GLU A 179 -7.89 3.62 2.49
N VAL A 180 -9.07 3.24 1.98
CA VAL A 180 -9.53 3.65 0.65
C VAL A 180 -9.68 5.17 0.54
N VAL A 181 -10.20 5.84 1.58
CA VAL A 181 -10.32 7.31 1.61
C VAL A 181 -8.93 7.99 1.62
N GLU A 182 -7.94 7.46 2.35
CA GLU A 182 -6.58 7.99 2.30
C GLU A 182 -5.98 7.81 0.89
N PHE A 183 -6.18 6.66 0.25
CA PHE A 183 -5.71 6.43 -1.11
C PHE A 183 -6.40 7.35 -2.13
N ASP A 184 -7.71 7.56 -2.01
CA ASP A 184 -8.47 8.49 -2.87
C ASP A 184 -7.96 9.93 -2.77
N ASN A 185 -7.57 10.39 -1.57
CA ASN A 185 -6.95 11.70 -1.40
C ASN A 185 -5.60 11.80 -2.14
N ALA A 186 -4.80 10.73 -2.16
CA ALA A 186 -3.55 10.69 -2.92
C ALA A 186 -3.79 10.67 -4.44
N VAL A 187 -4.80 9.92 -4.90
CA VAL A 187 -5.25 9.93 -6.30
C VAL A 187 -5.70 11.34 -6.70
N LYS A 188 -6.48 12.02 -5.87
CA LYS A 188 -6.91 13.40 -6.10
C LYS A 188 -5.71 14.34 -6.32
N VAL A 189 -4.68 14.25 -5.47
CA VAL A 189 -3.45 15.04 -5.64
C VAL A 189 -2.78 14.78 -6.99
N ALA A 190 -2.67 13.50 -7.40
CA ALA A 190 -2.08 13.13 -8.68
C ALA A 190 -2.90 13.64 -9.88
N LEU A 191 -4.23 13.54 -9.81
CA LEU A 191 -5.14 14.03 -10.85
C LEU A 191 -5.12 15.56 -10.97
N GLU A 192 -5.10 16.28 -9.85
CA GLU A 192 -4.99 17.75 -9.84
C GLU A 192 -3.68 18.22 -10.48
N PHE A 193 -2.56 17.55 -10.18
CA PHE A 193 -1.30 17.81 -10.85
C PHE A 193 -1.38 17.51 -12.35
N ALA A 194 -1.85 16.32 -12.72
CA ALA A 194 -1.89 15.90 -14.11
C ALA A 194 -2.79 16.77 -14.99
N ALA A 195 -3.94 17.22 -14.45
CA ALA A 195 -4.84 18.14 -15.13
C ALA A 195 -4.20 19.50 -15.39
N LYS A 196 -3.37 19.98 -14.45
CA LYS A 196 -2.63 21.25 -14.59
C LYS A 196 -1.44 21.13 -15.54
N ASP A 197 -0.70 20.03 -15.45
CA ASP A 197 0.50 19.79 -16.24
C ASP A 197 0.19 19.50 -17.73
N GLY A 198 -0.89 18.76 -17.99
CA GLY A 198 -1.35 18.42 -19.34
C GLY A 198 -0.49 17.38 -20.08
N ASN A 199 0.68 17.01 -19.54
CA ASN A 199 1.61 16.03 -20.11
C ASN A 199 1.81 14.80 -19.21
N THR A 200 1.03 14.66 -18.16
CA THR A 200 1.15 13.60 -17.17
C THR A 200 0.04 12.55 -17.34
N LEU A 201 0.44 11.28 -17.36
CA LEU A 201 -0.47 10.13 -17.33
C LEU A 201 -0.53 9.59 -15.89
N VAL A 202 -1.75 9.48 -15.35
CA VAL A 202 -2.04 8.84 -14.07
C VAL A 202 -2.74 7.51 -14.33
N ILE A 203 -2.27 6.43 -13.71
CA ILE A 203 -2.88 5.10 -13.76
C ILE A 203 -3.14 4.64 -12.33
N VAL A 204 -4.34 4.16 -12.06
CA VAL A 204 -4.77 3.65 -10.75
C VAL A 204 -5.32 2.24 -10.95
N THR A 205 -4.81 1.28 -10.18
CA THR A 205 -5.27 -0.12 -10.19
C THR A 205 -5.04 -0.76 -8.82
N GLY A 206 -5.65 -1.92 -8.58
CA GLY A 206 -5.21 -2.87 -7.56
C GLY A 206 -4.17 -3.84 -8.11
N ASP A 207 -3.42 -4.49 -7.22
CA ASP A 207 -2.58 -5.66 -7.53
C ASP A 207 -3.39 -6.96 -7.51
N HIS A 208 -4.38 -7.04 -6.60
CA HIS A 208 -5.43 -8.07 -6.54
C HIS A 208 -6.62 -7.58 -5.69
N GLU A 209 -7.69 -8.38 -5.63
CA GLU A 209 -8.74 -8.22 -4.61
C GLU A 209 -8.39 -9.04 -3.38
N THR A 210 -8.81 -8.58 -2.20
CA THR A 210 -8.59 -9.27 -0.92
C THR A 210 -9.88 -9.37 -0.12
N GLY A 211 -10.17 -10.56 0.42
CA GLY A 211 -11.29 -10.83 1.32
C GLY A 211 -12.60 -11.26 0.65
N GLY A 212 -12.77 -11.02 -0.65
CA GLY A 212 -14.02 -11.24 -1.36
C GLY A 212 -15.14 -10.34 -0.83
N LEU A 213 -14.83 -9.05 -0.70
CA LEU A 213 -15.76 -8.05 -0.19
C LEU A 213 -16.99 -7.93 -1.10
N SER A 214 -18.17 -7.99 -0.50
CA SER A 214 -19.45 -7.77 -1.17
C SER A 214 -20.30 -6.75 -0.43
N LEU A 215 -21.03 -5.94 -1.19
CA LEU A 215 -21.98 -4.94 -0.67
C LEU A 215 -23.37 -5.56 -0.36
N SER A 216 -23.41 -6.88 -0.11
CA SER A 216 -24.61 -7.60 0.29
C SER A 216 -24.25 -8.97 0.85
N LYS A 217 -24.99 -9.43 1.87
CA LYS A 217 -24.93 -10.79 2.42
C LYS A 217 -26.16 -11.62 1.97
N GLY A 218 -26.49 -11.58 0.68
CA GLY A 218 -27.65 -12.29 0.11
C GLY A 218 -28.98 -11.53 0.17
N GLY A 219 -28.95 -10.24 0.48
CA GLY A 219 -30.09 -9.32 0.35
C GLY A 219 -29.94 -8.37 -0.84
N TYR A 220 -30.83 -7.37 -0.93
CA TYR A 220 -30.80 -6.33 -1.98
C TYR A 220 -30.28 -4.97 -1.49
N THR A 221 -29.83 -4.88 -0.24
CA THR A 221 -29.51 -3.60 0.40
C THR A 221 -28.24 -3.68 1.24
N ILE A 222 -27.46 -2.61 1.20
CA ILE A 222 -26.40 -2.29 2.16
C ILE A 222 -26.88 -1.16 3.08
N ASN A 223 -26.56 -1.22 4.38
CA ASN A 223 -26.91 -0.17 5.33
C ASN A 223 -25.75 0.80 5.55
N VAL A 224 -25.54 1.71 4.61
CA VAL A 224 -24.44 2.69 4.65
C VAL A 224 -24.52 3.61 5.88
N GLU A 225 -25.73 4.04 6.26
CA GLU A 225 -25.93 4.87 7.46
C GLU A 225 -25.53 4.14 8.74
N GLN A 226 -25.74 2.82 8.80
CA GLN A 226 -25.26 2.01 9.89
C GLN A 226 -23.74 1.87 9.88
N ALA A 227 -23.14 1.59 8.72
CA ALA A 227 -21.69 1.51 8.57
C ALA A 227 -21.00 2.82 9.02
N ARG A 228 -21.59 3.98 8.73
CA ARG A 228 -21.07 5.30 9.15
C ARG A 228 -21.04 5.53 10.65
N LYS A 229 -21.80 4.77 11.45
CA LYS A 229 -21.76 4.87 12.92
C LYS A 229 -20.52 4.25 13.54
N ALA A 230 -19.79 3.42 12.77
CA ALA A 230 -18.56 2.79 13.22
C ALA A 230 -17.54 3.82 13.75
N LYS A 231 -17.09 3.63 14.99
CA LYS A 231 -16.12 4.53 15.65
C LYS A 231 -14.66 4.10 15.47
N GLY A 232 -14.41 2.89 14.98
CA GLY A 232 -13.07 2.34 14.87
C GLY A 232 -13.06 0.88 14.42
N THR A 233 -11.87 0.35 14.16
CA THR A 233 -11.69 -1.07 13.84
C THR A 233 -12.00 -1.94 15.06
N THR A 234 -12.22 -3.22 14.82
CA THR A 234 -12.45 -4.20 15.89
C THR A 234 -11.25 -4.40 16.80
N GLN A 235 -10.04 -4.12 16.32
CA GLN A 235 -8.84 -4.06 17.15
C GLN A 235 -8.94 -2.94 18.20
N MET A 236 -9.37 -1.74 17.79
CA MET A 236 -9.57 -0.59 18.69
C MET A 236 -10.73 -0.84 19.67
N PHE A 237 -11.74 -1.56 19.24
CA PHE A 237 -12.84 -1.98 20.10
C PHE A 237 -12.35 -2.95 21.18
N LEU A 238 -11.64 -4.00 20.81
CA LEU A 238 -11.17 -5.03 21.75
C LEU A 238 -10.12 -4.52 22.76
N SER A 239 -9.45 -3.40 22.49
CA SER A 239 -8.57 -2.75 23.48
C SER A 239 -9.34 -2.07 24.61
N GLN A 240 -10.64 -1.80 24.43
CA GLN A 240 -11.50 -1.11 25.41
C GLN A 240 -12.57 -2.02 26.01
N PHE A 241 -13.04 -3.01 25.24
CA PHE A 241 -14.16 -3.88 25.63
C PHE A 241 -13.71 -5.34 25.70
N ASN A 242 -13.57 -5.85 26.92
CA ASN A 242 -13.23 -7.25 27.15
C ASN A 242 -14.46 -8.14 26.98
N ILE A 243 -14.37 -9.15 26.12
CA ILE A 243 -15.47 -10.10 25.84
C ILE A 243 -15.94 -10.87 27.09
N ALA A 244 -15.10 -11.01 28.12
CA ALA A 244 -15.49 -11.63 29.38
C ALA A 244 -16.54 -10.81 30.17
N ASP A 245 -16.61 -9.50 29.95
CA ASP A 245 -17.63 -8.61 30.53
C ASP A 245 -18.80 -8.46 29.56
N LYS A 246 -19.75 -9.40 29.63
CA LYS A 246 -20.87 -9.52 28.67
C LYS A 246 -21.63 -8.20 28.49
N GLU A 247 -22.01 -7.56 29.60
CA GLU A 247 -22.84 -6.36 29.58
C GLU A 247 -22.11 -5.21 28.89
N LYS A 248 -20.85 -4.95 29.28
CA LYS A 248 -20.06 -3.88 28.65
C LYS A 248 -19.70 -4.18 27.21
N PHE A 249 -19.41 -5.43 26.87
CA PHE A 249 -19.08 -5.83 25.50
C PHE A 249 -20.28 -5.59 24.56
N ILE A 250 -21.48 -6.02 24.96
CA ILE A 250 -22.70 -5.81 24.17
C ILE A 250 -23.05 -4.32 24.08
N ALA A 251 -22.97 -3.58 25.20
CA ALA A 251 -23.18 -2.14 25.20
C ALA A 251 -22.19 -1.41 24.28
N GLY A 252 -20.92 -1.84 24.30
CA GLY A 252 -19.87 -1.36 23.42
C GLY A 252 -20.20 -1.59 21.94
N LEU A 253 -20.61 -2.80 21.55
CA LEU A 253 -20.97 -3.08 20.15
C LEU A 253 -22.11 -2.19 19.66
N LYS A 254 -23.09 -1.93 20.52
CA LYS A 254 -24.19 -1.00 20.22
C LYS A 254 -23.70 0.43 20.11
N ASP A 255 -22.79 0.88 20.96
CA ASP A 255 -22.26 2.24 20.91
C ASP A 255 -21.30 2.46 19.73
N TRP A 256 -20.41 1.51 19.47
CA TRP A 256 -19.35 1.63 18.47
C TRP A 256 -19.80 1.37 17.07
N TYR A 257 -20.70 0.41 16.87
CA TYR A 257 -21.13 -0.02 15.55
C TYR A 257 -22.63 0.14 15.34
N GLY A 258 -23.37 0.55 16.37
CA GLY A 258 -24.83 0.64 16.33
C GLY A 258 -25.54 -0.72 16.24
N ILE A 259 -24.85 -1.84 16.48
CA ILE A 259 -25.41 -3.18 16.27
C ILE A 259 -25.95 -3.77 17.58
N SER A 260 -26.96 -4.61 17.47
CA SER A 260 -27.46 -5.43 18.60
C SER A 260 -27.20 -6.90 18.30
N ILE A 261 -26.87 -7.67 19.35
CA ILE A 261 -26.59 -9.10 19.24
C ILE A 261 -27.43 -9.89 20.22
N THR A 262 -27.77 -11.12 19.86
CA THR A 262 -28.47 -12.05 20.76
C THR A 262 -27.52 -12.71 21.76
N ASP A 263 -28.07 -13.30 22.82
CA ASP A 263 -27.28 -14.10 23.77
C ASP A 263 -26.54 -15.25 23.09
N SER A 264 -27.19 -15.92 22.13
CA SER A 264 -26.54 -17.00 21.38
C SER A 264 -25.37 -16.50 20.54
N GLU A 265 -25.48 -15.32 19.93
CA GLU A 265 -24.39 -14.71 19.15
C GLU A 265 -23.21 -14.31 20.04
N TYR A 266 -23.50 -13.74 21.21
CA TYR A 266 -22.49 -13.44 22.21
C TYR A 266 -21.75 -14.71 22.66
N GLU A 267 -22.46 -15.79 22.99
CA GLU A 267 -21.83 -17.05 23.41
C GLU A 267 -21.01 -17.70 22.30
N ASN A 268 -21.39 -17.51 21.02
CA ASN A 268 -20.59 -17.95 19.89
C ASN A 268 -19.29 -17.15 19.78
N LEU A 269 -19.35 -15.81 19.87
CA LEU A 269 -18.16 -14.95 19.88
C LEU A 269 -17.23 -15.27 21.06
N ARG A 270 -17.78 -15.55 22.24
CA ARG A 270 -17.02 -15.87 23.45
C ARG A 270 -16.19 -17.16 23.34
N LYS A 271 -16.65 -18.12 22.54
CA LYS A 271 -15.94 -19.40 22.30
C LYS A 271 -14.76 -19.27 21.33
N ILE A 272 -14.64 -18.14 20.64
CA ILE A 272 -13.58 -17.93 19.65
C ILE A 272 -12.24 -17.78 20.40
N PRO A 273 -11.19 -18.51 20.00
CA PRO A 273 -9.85 -18.34 20.55
C PRO A 273 -9.39 -16.87 20.47
N SER A 274 -8.70 -16.38 21.51
CA SER A 274 -8.30 -14.97 21.62
C SER A 274 -7.44 -14.49 20.44
N ASN A 275 -6.60 -15.37 19.88
CA ASN A 275 -5.77 -15.07 18.71
C ASN A 275 -6.57 -14.91 17.40
N ASN A 276 -7.82 -15.38 17.35
CA ASN A 276 -8.72 -15.25 16.20
C ASN A 276 -9.86 -14.25 16.43
N LEU A 277 -10.13 -13.89 17.70
CA LEU A 277 -11.30 -13.08 18.08
C LEU A 277 -11.40 -11.77 17.31
N ARG A 278 -10.29 -11.03 17.15
CA ARG A 278 -10.25 -9.77 16.38
C ARG A 278 -10.86 -9.94 14.99
N ARG A 279 -10.37 -10.92 14.25
CA ARG A 279 -10.70 -11.13 12.85
C ARG A 279 -12.11 -11.68 12.66
N GLU A 280 -12.53 -12.61 13.52
CA GLU A 280 -13.90 -13.14 13.48
C GLU A 280 -14.93 -12.09 13.94
N LEU A 281 -14.57 -11.24 14.90
CA LEU A 281 -15.41 -10.12 15.30
C LEU A 281 -15.56 -9.11 14.16
N ALA A 282 -14.48 -8.80 13.43
CA ALA A 282 -14.52 -7.92 12.26
C ALA A 282 -15.49 -8.43 11.20
N ARG A 283 -15.39 -9.72 10.82
CA ARG A 283 -16.36 -10.35 9.90
C ARG A 283 -17.78 -10.29 10.46
N PHE A 284 -17.99 -10.64 11.72
CA PHE A 284 -19.32 -10.61 12.34
C PHE A 284 -19.94 -9.20 12.33
N VAL A 285 -19.17 -8.17 12.70
CA VAL A 285 -19.64 -6.78 12.69
C VAL A 285 -19.91 -6.33 11.25
N SER A 286 -19.02 -6.63 10.30
CA SER A 286 -19.21 -6.37 8.87
C SER A 286 -20.54 -6.96 8.37
N GLU A 287 -20.81 -8.21 8.69
CA GLU A 287 -22.05 -8.89 8.31
C GLU A 287 -23.29 -8.27 8.95
N LYS A 288 -23.22 -7.84 10.21
CA LYS A 288 -24.32 -7.17 10.92
C LYS A 288 -24.66 -5.81 10.32
N VAL A 289 -23.71 -5.12 9.69
CA VAL A 289 -23.94 -3.85 9.00
C VAL A 289 -24.22 -4.01 7.50
N GLY A 290 -24.12 -5.22 6.96
CA GLY A 290 -24.54 -5.58 5.61
C GLY A 290 -23.41 -5.82 4.59
N PHE A 291 -22.15 -5.87 5.03
CA PHE A 291 -21.03 -6.29 4.17
C PHE A 291 -20.82 -7.81 4.26
N GLY A 292 -20.59 -8.46 3.13
CA GLY A 292 -20.21 -9.86 3.06
C GLY A 292 -18.72 -10.03 2.74
N TRP A 293 -18.15 -11.14 3.21
CA TRP A 293 -16.76 -11.52 2.97
C TRP A 293 -16.71 -13.03 2.70
N THR A 294 -15.91 -13.48 1.74
CA THR A 294 -15.83 -14.91 1.38
C THR A 294 -14.55 -15.59 1.86
N THR A 295 -13.51 -14.82 2.16
CA THR A 295 -12.21 -15.36 2.58
C THR A 295 -11.53 -14.42 3.59
N PHE A 296 -10.34 -14.77 4.03
CA PHE A 296 -9.39 -13.88 4.73
C PHE A 296 -8.10 -13.74 3.91
N ASP A 297 -8.16 -14.05 2.62
CA ASP A 297 -7.03 -14.12 1.70
C ASP A 297 -7.39 -13.41 0.39
N HIS A 298 -6.51 -13.43 -0.59
CA HIS A 298 -6.75 -12.82 -1.88
C HIS A 298 -7.82 -13.57 -2.67
N THR A 299 -8.45 -12.89 -3.62
CA THR A 299 -9.30 -13.51 -4.64
C THR A 299 -8.82 -13.16 -6.05
N ALA A 300 -9.27 -13.95 -7.02
CA ALA A 300 -8.95 -13.75 -8.44
C ALA A 300 -9.92 -12.78 -9.13
N ALA A 301 -10.65 -11.95 -8.38
CA ALA A 301 -11.56 -10.98 -8.98
C ALA A 301 -10.78 -9.98 -9.85
N PRO A 302 -11.25 -9.66 -11.08
CA PRO A 302 -10.63 -8.62 -11.88
C PRO A 302 -10.62 -7.29 -11.13
N VAL A 303 -9.47 -6.61 -11.13
CA VAL A 303 -9.31 -5.28 -10.54
C VAL A 303 -9.53 -4.21 -11.61
N PRO A 304 -10.16 -3.07 -11.27
CA PRO A 304 -10.35 -1.99 -12.23
C PRO A 304 -9.02 -1.27 -12.52
N VAL A 305 -8.82 -0.90 -13.77
CA VAL A 305 -7.76 0.01 -14.20
C VAL A 305 -8.39 1.33 -14.60
N TYR A 306 -8.01 2.41 -13.91
CA TYR A 306 -8.40 3.78 -14.24
C TYR A 306 -7.20 4.51 -14.80
N ALA A 307 -7.41 5.34 -15.81
CA ALA A 307 -6.36 6.18 -16.38
C ALA A 307 -6.86 7.59 -16.69
N PHE A 308 -5.99 8.58 -16.51
CA PHE A 308 -6.25 9.99 -16.83
C PHE A 308 -5.01 10.64 -17.44
N GLY A 309 -5.21 11.51 -18.44
CA GLY A 309 -4.14 12.24 -19.14
C GLY A 309 -3.81 11.66 -20.52
N PRO A 310 -2.73 12.15 -21.17
CA PRO A 310 -2.32 11.70 -22.49
C PRO A 310 -2.09 10.18 -22.55
N GLY A 311 -2.75 9.51 -23.51
CA GLY A 311 -2.65 8.06 -23.66
C GLY A 311 -3.59 7.24 -22.76
N ALA A 312 -4.44 7.86 -21.93
CA ALA A 312 -5.37 7.13 -21.08
C ALA A 312 -6.31 6.16 -21.83
N HIS A 313 -6.66 6.46 -23.08
CA HIS A 313 -7.53 5.59 -23.90
C HIS A 313 -6.92 4.22 -24.22
N TYR A 314 -5.59 4.04 -24.09
CA TYR A 314 -4.95 2.73 -24.24
C TYR A 314 -5.20 1.78 -23.06
N PHE A 315 -5.71 2.30 -21.93
CA PHE A 315 -6.06 1.51 -20.74
C PHE A 315 -7.54 1.14 -20.68
N THR A 316 -8.19 1.01 -21.85
CA THR A 316 -9.60 0.63 -21.96
C THR A 316 -9.75 -0.83 -22.39
N GLY A 317 -10.82 -1.49 -21.91
CA GLY A 317 -11.09 -2.89 -22.21
C GLY A 317 -10.58 -3.86 -21.15
N PHE A 318 -10.45 -5.14 -21.52
CA PHE A 318 -9.92 -6.20 -20.66
C PHE A 318 -8.46 -6.44 -21.00
N MET A 319 -7.59 -6.45 -20.00
CA MET A 319 -6.15 -6.64 -20.18
C MET A 319 -5.55 -7.42 -19.01
N ASP A 320 -4.41 -8.04 -19.27
CA ASP A 320 -3.61 -8.66 -18.23
C ASP A 320 -2.75 -7.61 -17.51
N ASN A 321 -2.38 -7.84 -16.26
CA ASN A 321 -1.54 -6.89 -15.52
C ASN A 321 -0.16 -6.68 -16.18
N THR A 322 0.32 -7.64 -16.98
CA THR A 322 1.56 -7.52 -17.75
C THR A 322 1.44 -6.55 -18.92
N ASP A 323 0.23 -6.20 -19.36
CA ASP A 323 0.03 -5.25 -20.46
C ASP A 323 0.23 -3.80 -20.00
N ILE A 324 -0.07 -3.49 -18.74
CA ILE A 324 0.10 -2.15 -18.16
C ILE A 324 1.53 -1.61 -18.37
N PRO A 325 2.62 -2.30 -17.95
CA PRO A 325 3.97 -1.78 -18.16
C PRO A 325 4.38 -1.76 -19.64
N LYS A 326 3.84 -2.65 -20.50
CA LYS A 326 4.07 -2.61 -21.96
C LYS A 326 3.49 -1.34 -22.58
N ILE A 327 2.25 -0.99 -22.22
CA ILE A 327 1.58 0.23 -22.69
C ILE A 327 2.35 1.47 -22.21
N ILE A 328 2.76 1.51 -20.94
CA ILE A 328 3.55 2.63 -20.41
C ILE A 328 4.86 2.79 -21.19
N MET A 329 5.59 1.69 -21.45
CA MET A 329 6.84 1.74 -22.25
C MET A 329 6.60 2.26 -23.67
N GLN A 330 5.51 1.83 -24.31
CA GLN A 330 5.14 2.30 -25.65
C GLN A 330 4.87 3.81 -25.66
N LEU A 331 4.09 4.30 -24.69
CA LEU A 331 3.72 5.73 -24.59
C LEU A 331 4.92 6.63 -24.26
N THR A 332 5.81 6.15 -23.39
CA THR A 332 7.00 6.88 -22.96
C THR A 332 8.18 6.76 -23.92
N LYS A 333 8.04 5.95 -24.99
CA LYS A 333 9.11 5.62 -25.95
C LYS A 333 10.38 5.10 -25.27
N LEU A 334 10.23 4.44 -24.14
CA LEU A 334 11.30 3.71 -23.45
C LEU A 334 11.59 2.42 -24.23
N SER A 335 12.15 2.54 -25.44
CA SER A 335 12.27 1.45 -26.41
C SER A 335 13.52 0.57 -26.25
N THR A 336 14.11 0.52 -25.05
CA THR A 336 15.46 -0.06 -24.86
C THR A 336 15.49 -1.51 -24.41
N ILE A 337 14.35 -2.14 -24.07
CA ILE A 337 14.28 -3.57 -23.69
C ILE A 337 12.97 -4.18 -24.20
N SER A 338 13.03 -5.33 -24.86
CA SER A 338 11.84 -6.17 -25.09
C SER A 338 11.49 -6.88 -23.78
N PHE A 339 10.26 -6.76 -23.29
CA PHE A 339 9.79 -7.62 -22.20
C PHE A 339 10.00 -9.09 -22.60
N PRO A 340 10.49 -9.96 -21.70
CA PRO A 340 10.64 -11.37 -22.00
C PRO A 340 9.28 -11.94 -22.41
N GLU A 341 9.22 -12.65 -23.53
CA GLU A 341 8.07 -13.51 -23.82
C GLU A 341 8.11 -14.66 -22.81
N ILE A 342 7.10 -14.72 -21.93
CA ILE A 342 6.87 -15.90 -21.11
C ILE A 342 6.35 -16.97 -22.06
N LYS A 343 7.25 -17.83 -22.56
CA LYS A 343 6.84 -19.06 -23.25
C LYS A 343 6.05 -19.88 -22.23
N SER A 344 4.76 -20.09 -22.49
CA SER A 344 4.00 -21.05 -21.68
C SER A 344 4.70 -22.39 -21.83
N THR A 345 5.33 -22.89 -20.76
CA THR A 345 5.67 -24.29 -20.70
C THR A 345 4.34 -25.00 -20.56
N GLY A 346 3.80 -25.47 -21.68
CA GLY A 346 2.56 -26.21 -21.71
C GLY A 346 2.61 -27.37 -20.72
N SER A 347 2.02 -27.16 -19.56
CA SER A 347 1.39 -28.22 -18.79
C SER A 347 -0.05 -28.23 -19.25
N GLY A 348 -0.39 -29.18 -20.11
CA GLY A 348 -1.78 -29.41 -20.47
C GLY A 348 -2.64 -29.54 -19.23
N TYR A 349 -3.80 -28.89 -19.28
CA TYR A 349 -5.04 -29.39 -18.74
C TYR A 349 -6.11 -29.19 -19.80
#